data_AF-A0A6B3FDY9-F1
#
_entry.id   AF-A0A6B3FDY9-F1
#
_cell.length_a   1.000
_cell.length_b   1.000
_cell.length_c   1.000
_cell.angle_alpha   90.00
_cell.angle_beta   90.00
_cell.angle_gamma   90.00
#
_symmetry.space_group_name_H-M   'P 1'
#
loop_
_entity.id
_entity.type
_entity.pdbx_description
1 polymer ?
#
loop_
_entity_poly.entity_id
_entity_poly.type
_entity_poly.pdbx_seq_one_letter_code
_entity_poly.pdbx_strand_id
1 'polypeptide(L)' 'KDFIVTSYQLWEARAYGADLALLIVAALEQPALESLIERAVSIGLTPLVEAHDEAEVERAVEAGARLIGINARNLKNL' A
#
# COMPACT_ATOMS: atom_id res chain seq x y z
N LYS A 1 3.28 -0.88 -12.16
CA LYS A 1 2.62 -1.11 -10.86
C LYS A 1 3.06 -2.49 -10.41
N ASP A 2 4.01 -2.57 -9.49
CA ASP A 2 4.37 -3.83 -8.85
C ASP A 2 3.71 -3.90 -7.47
N PHE A 3 3.35 -5.10 -7.05
CA PHE A 3 2.72 -5.35 -5.75
C PHE A 3 3.81 -5.38 -4.68
N ILE A 4 3.87 -4.34 -3.85
CA ILE A 4 4.83 -4.28 -2.75
C ILE A 4 4.30 -5.12 -1.60
N VAL A 5 4.95 -6.25 -1.35
CA VAL A 5 4.64 -7.18 -0.26
C VAL A 5 5.79 -7.32 0.74
N THR A 6 6.95 -6.75 0.43
CA THR A 6 8.13 -6.78 1.30
C THR A 6 8.81 -5.42 1.42
N SER A 7 9.55 -5.24 2.52
CA SER A 7 10.36 -4.04 2.75
C SER A 7 11.53 -3.90 1.77
N TYR A 8 12.02 -4.99 1.19
CA TYR A 8 13.05 -4.95 0.15
C TYR A 8 12.57 -4.19 -1.09
N GLN A 9 11.33 -4.45 -1.53
CA GLN A 9 10.74 -3.77 -2.69
C GLN A 9 10.56 -2.26 -2.45
N LEU A 10 10.34 -1.83 -1.20
CA LEU A 10 10.33 -0.40 -0.86
C LEU A 10 11.70 0.24 -1.06
N TRP A 11 12.77 -0.41 -0.59
CA TRP A 11 14.13 0.07 -0.79
C TRP A 11 14.53 0.08 -2.26
N GLU A 12 14.16 -0.97 -3.00
CA GLU A 12 14.38 -1.07 -4.44
C GLU A 12 13.68 0.08 -5.16
N ALA A 13 12.38 0.28 -4.90
CA ALA A 13 11.62 1.40 -5.47
C ALA A 13 12.28 2.75 -5.17
N ARG A 14 12.73 2.96 -3.92
CA ARG A 14 13.41 4.20 -3.54
C ARG A 14 14.75 4.37 -4.25
N ALA A 15 15.54 3.31 -4.40
CA ALA A 15 16.82 3.33 -5.10
C ALA A 15 16.65 3.65 -6.60
N TYR A 16 15.54 3.23 -7.20
CA TYR A 16 15.16 3.59 -8.57
C TYR A 16 14.46 4.96 -8.70
N GLY A 17 14.42 5.75 -7.61
CA GLY A 17 13.92 7.12 -7.63
C GLY A 17 12.41 7.25 -7.51
N ALA A 18 11.71 6.24 -6.99
CA ALA A 18 10.29 6.38 -6.69
C ALA A 18 10.06 7.39 -5.55
N ASP A 19 8.95 8.12 -5.67
CA ASP A 19 8.40 9.00 -4.61
C ASP A 19 7.16 8.40 -3.96
N LEU A 20 6.55 7.40 -4.60
CA LEU A 20 5.31 6.74 -4.18
C LEU A 20 5.47 5.22 -4.22
N ALA A 21 4.84 4.54 -3.26
CA ALA A 21 4.76 3.08 -3.17
C ALA A 21 3.29 2.65 -3.12
N LEU A 22 2.87 1.75 -4.01
CA LEU A 22 1.53 1.18 -3.96
C LEU A 22 1.49 0.01 -2.96
N LEU A 23 0.61 0.11 -1.97
CA LEU A 23 0.29 -0.97 -1.04
C LEU A 23 -1.17 -1.36 -1.25
N ILE A 24 -1.46 -2.64 -1.41
CA ILE A 24 -2.83 -3.10 -1.70
C ILE A 24 -3.36 -3.84 -0.48
N VAL A 25 -4.47 -3.35 0.08
CA VAL A 25 -5.05 -3.88 1.32
C VAL A 25 -5.45 -5.35 1.17
N ALA A 26 -5.98 -5.72 0.00
CA ALA A 26 -6.33 -7.10 -0.35
C ALA A 26 -5.15 -8.08 -0.36
N ALA A 27 -3.92 -7.58 -0.53
CA ALA A 27 -2.71 -8.39 -0.69
C ALA A 27 -1.86 -8.48 0.58
N LEU A 28 -2.26 -7.80 1.65
CA LEU A 28 -1.48 -7.64 2.88
C LEU A 28 -2.34 -7.93 4.09
N GLU A 29 -1.82 -8.72 5.03
CA GLU A 29 -2.37 -8.83 6.36
C GLU A 29 -2.19 -7.52 7.14
N GLN A 30 -3.04 -7.26 8.14
CA GLN A 30 -3.05 -6.00 8.89
C GLN A 30 -1.67 -5.60 9.46
N PRO A 31 -0.91 -6.48 10.15
CA PRO A 31 0.39 -6.10 10.71
C PRO A 31 1.44 -5.81 9.63
N ALA A 32 1.34 -6.47 8.47
CA ALA A 32 2.23 -6.23 7.35
C ALA A 32 1.94 -4.88 6.68
N LEU A 33 0.66 -4.54 6.53
CA LEU A 33 0.23 -3.25 6.00
C LEU A 33 0.74 -2.09 6.86
N GLU A 34 0.54 -2.16 8.18
CA GLU A 34 1.08 -1.19 9.15
C GLU A 34 2.59 -1.04 9.02
N SER A 35 3.32 -2.17 9.08
CA SER A 35 4.79 -2.16 9.00
C SER A 35 5.31 -1.57 7.69
N LEU A 36 4.66 -1.87 6.56
CA LEU A 36 5.05 -1.35 5.25
C LEU A 36 4.72 0.14 5.08
N ILE A 37 3.60 0.61 5.63
CA ILE A 37 3.26 2.05 5.66
C ILE A 37 4.33 2.81 6.44
N GLU A 38 4.63 2.37 7.66
CA GLU A 38 5.67 3.00 8.50
C GLU A 38 7.02 3.00 7.81
N ARG A 39 7.40 1.86 7.21
CA ARG A 39 8.67 1.73 6.49
C ARG A 39 8.73 2.67 5.29
N ALA A 40 7.68 2.71 4.47
CA ALA A 40 7.63 3.58 3.29
C ALA A 40 7.86 5.04 3.69
N VAL A 41 7.15 5.50 4.71
CA VAL A 41 7.31 6.86 5.25
C VAL A 41 8.73 7.10 5.76
N SER A 42 9.29 6.15 6.52
CA SER A 42 10.64 6.29 7.10
C SER A 42 11.76 6.45 6.06
N ILE A 43 11.57 5.92 4.85
CA ILE A 43 12.55 5.99 3.76
C ILE A 43 12.23 7.09 2.73
N GLY A 44 11.22 7.91 3.03
CA GLY A 44 10.81 9.06 2.20
C GLY A 44 9.92 8.70 1.02
N LEU A 45 9.28 7.53 1.02
CA LEU A 45 8.22 7.19 0.08
C LEU A 45 6.86 7.60 0.64
N THR A 46 5.97 8.02 -0.24
CA THR A 46 4.55 8.20 0.09
C THR A 46 3.80 6.88 -0.18
N PRO A 47 3.24 6.22 0.84
CA PRO A 47 2.41 5.04 0.61
C PRO A 47 1.05 5.45 0.03
N LEU A 48 0.73 4.97 -1.16
CA LEU A 48 -0.62 4.99 -1.74
C LEU A 48 -1.28 3.65 -1.41
N VAL A 49 -2.20 3.67 -0.45
CA VAL A 49 -2.90 2.46 0.01
C VAL A 49 -4.16 2.27 -0.82
N GLU A 50 -4.23 1.17 -1.57
CA GLU A 50 -5.35 0.85 -2.45
C GLU A 50 -6.36 -0.08 -1.79
N ALA A 51 -7.62 0.35 -1.78
CA ALA A 51 -8.76 -0.37 -1.21
C ALA A 51 -9.90 -0.48 -2.25
N HIS A 52 -10.70 -1.54 -2.14
CA HIS A 52 -11.77 -1.88 -3.09
C HIS A 52 -13.18 -1.86 -2.46
N ASP A 53 -13.28 -2.04 -1.15
CA ASP A 53 -14.54 -2.02 -0.42
C ASP A 53 -14.38 -1.26 0.92
N GLU A 54 -15.50 -1.12 1.63
CA GLU A 54 -15.57 -0.40 2.90
C GLU A 54 -14.68 -1.03 3.98
N ALA A 55 -14.62 -2.35 4.06
CA ALA A 55 -13.80 -3.06 5.04
C ALA A 55 -12.29 -2.86 4.78
N GLU A 56 -11.88 -2.84 3.50
CA GLU A 56 -10.50 -2.51 3.14
C GLU A 56 -10.15 -1.06 3.45
N VAL A 57 -11.09 -0.12 3.31
CA VAL A 57 -10.89 1.28 3.70
C VAL A 57 -10.72 1.41 5.21
N GLU A 58 -11.56 0.75 6.02
CA GLU A 58 -11.43 0.73 7.48
C GLU A 58 -10.05 0.21 7.88
N ARG A 59 -9.62 -0.93 7.33
CA ARG A 59 -8.29 -1.50 7.55
C ARG A 59 -7.16 -0.55 7.17
N ALA A 60 -7.28 0.15 6.04
CA ALA A 60 -6.29 1.14 5.62
C ALA A 60 -6.20 2.31 6.61
N VAL A 61 -7.33 2.80 7.11
CA VAL A 61 -7.38 3.85 8.13
C VAL A 61 -6.76 3.38 9.44
N GLU A 62 -7.11 2.17 9.90
CA GLU A 62 -6.52 1.56 11.10
C GLU A 62 -5.00 1.39 10.96
N ALA A 63 -4.52 1.05 9.77
CA ALA A 63 -3.09 0.91 9.48
C ALA A 63 -2.34 2.26 9.41
N GLY A 64 -3.03 3.38 9.60
CA GLY A 64 -2.44 4.72 9.56
C GLY A 64 -2.23 5.30 8.17
N ALA A 65 -2.92 4.77 7.14
CA ALA A 65 -2.82 5.28 5.79
C ALA A 65 -3.28 6.76 5.71
N ARG A 66 -2.44 7.62 5.15
CA ARG A 66 -2.74 9.05 4.94
C ARG A 66 -3.24 9.36 3.53
N LEU A 67 -2.99 8.45 2.59
CA LEU A 67 -3.42 8.52 1.21
C LEU A 67 -4.03 7.17 0.82
N ILE A 68 -5.35 7.17 0.64
CA ILE A 68 -6.12 5.97 0.27
C ILE A 68 -6.66 6.19 -1.14
N GLY A 69 -6.32 5.28 -2.05
CA GLY A 69 -6.86 5.21 -3.39
C GLY A 69 -7.99 4.18 -3.46
N ILE A 70 -9.17 4.58 -3.93
CA ILE A 70 -10.28 3.66 -4.15
C ILE A 70 -10.20 3.11 -5.57
N ASN A 71 -9.98 1.80 -5.69
CA ASN A 71 -9.95 1.13 -6.99
C ASN A 71 -11.33 0.53 -7.31
N ALA A 72 -12.12 1.25 -8.10
CA ALA A 72 -13.46 0.82 -8.52
C ALA A 72 -13.48 -0.27 -9.61
N ARG A 73 -12.33 -0.79 -10.04
CA ARG A 73 -12.27 -1.88 -11.04
C ARG A 73 -12.29 -3.23 -10.34
N ASN A 74 -13.45 -3.87 -10.38
CA ASN A 74 -13.62 -5.24 -9.92
C ASN A 74 -12.92 -6.21 -10.89
N LEU A 75 -11.72 -6.69 -10.55
CA LEU A 75 -10.93 -7.63 -11.37
C LEU A 75 -11.55 -9.04 -11.45
N LYS A 76 -12.68 -9.29 -10.79
CA LYS A 76 -13.38 -10.60 -10.81
C LYS A 76 -14.18 -10.88 -12.09
N ASN A 77 -14.26 -9.94 -13.03
CA ASN A 77 -15.10 -10.08 -14.25
C ASN A 77 -14.30 -10.18 -15.56
N LEU A 78 -13.06 -10.69 -15.54
CA LEU A 78 -12.37 -11.13 -16.76
C LEU A 78 -12.41 -12.66 -16.90
#